data_AF-A0A952TW40-F1
#
_entry.id   AF-A0A952TW40-F1
#
_cell.length_a   1.000
_cell.length_b   1.000
_cell.length_c   1.000
_cell.angle_alpha   90.00
_cell.angle_beta   90.00
_cell.angle_gamma   90.00
#
_symmetry.space_group_name_H-M   'P 1'
#
loop_
_entity.id
_entity.type
_entity.pdbx_description
1 polymer ?
#
loop_
_entity_poly.entity_id
_entity_poly.type
_entity_poly.pdbx_seq_one_letter_code
_entity_poly.pdbx_strand_id
1 'polypeptide(L)'
;MNKVKKILLWVLAIVLMVVIVIYQRATGPTYPKKGEIEVAGSKVEYNLLRSHEIGMNAPVKIQAKSQDIIGKIKFKRYLSHDEWSESYMQREGDYLISSLPEQAPAGKVMYHVSVGKSESDMKYITEEPIILRYKGVVPEWVLYPHILMMILSFAFAMRVALEASFKRDNVLTLSYWTLGFFAFGGLVLGPIVQYYAFGAFWTGWPFGKTILHFGDLTDNKTLASILIWIIAIFRMKKHPNQTWWAWLATVVMIIVYLIPHSMLGSEIDFTELENK
;
A
#
# COMPACT_ATOMS: atom_id res chain seq x y z
N MET A 1 -36.66 -12.94 3.46
CA MET A 1 -36.12 -11.92 4.40
C MET A 1 -36.86 -10.60 4.21
N ASN A 2 -37.33 -9.97 5.30
CA ASN A 2 -37.92 -8.62 5.20
C ASN A 2 -36.85 -7.60 4.73
N LYS A 3 -37.28 -6.49 4.13
CA LYS A 3 -36.36 -5.50 3.54
C LYS A 3 -35.35 -4.96 4.58
N VAL A 4 -35.78 -4.80 5.83
CA VAL A 4 -34.95 -4.28 6.93
C VAL A 4 -33.72 -5.14 7.19
N LYS A 5 -33.85 -6.47 7.32
CA LYS A 5 -32.70 -7.35 7.54
C LYS A 5 -31.73 -7.38 6.34
N LYS A 6 -32.23 -7.20 5.11
CA LYS A 6 -31.37 -7.04 3.92
C LYS A 6 -30.53 -5.78 3.99
N ILE A 7 -31.13 -4.67 4.40
CA ILE A 7 -30.45 -3.38 4.56
C ILE A 7 -29.42 -3.46 5.68
N LEU A 8 -29.78 -4.02 6.83
CA LEU A 8 -28.87 -4.14 7.98
C LEU A 8 -27.60 -4.93 7.64
N LEU A 9 -27.70 -5.99 6.84
CA LEU A 9 -26.52 -6.77 6.44
C LEU A 9 -25.63 -6.05 5.44
N TRP A 10 -26.20 -5.20 4.58
CA TRP A 10 -25.39 -4.31 3.75
C TRP A 10 -24.69 -3.24 4.58
N VAL A 11 -25.40 -2.62 5.52
CA VAL A 11 -24.80 -1.66 6.46
C VAL A 11 -23.64 -2.31 7.21
N LEU A 12 -23.84 -3.50 7.78
CA LEU A 12 -22.78 -4.22 8.49
C LEU A 12 -21.60 -4.56 7.57
N ALA A 13 -21.86 -5.06 6.36
CA ALA A 13 -20.80 -5.37 5.39
C ALA A 13 -19.97 -4.13 5.02
N ILE A 14 -20.62 -2.98 4.82
CA ILE A 14 -19.96 -1.71 4.52
C ILE A 14 -19.13 -1.23 5.71
N VAL A 15 -19.66 -1.29 6.93
CA VAL A 15 -18.91 -0.92 8.15
C VAL A 15 -17.66 -1.78 8.30
N LEU A 16 -17.77 -3.10 8.15
CA LEU A 16 -16.62 -4.01 8.21
C LEU A 16 -15.58 -3.72 7.12
N MET A 17 -16.03 -3.43 5.90
CA MET A 17 -15.15 -3.02 4.80
C MET A 17 -14.41 -1.72 5.15
N VAL A 18 -15.11 -0.69 5.63
CA VAL A 18 -14.51 0.60 5.97
C VAL A 18 -13.45 0.45 7.06
N VAL A 19 -13.71 -0.34 8.10
CA VAL A 19 -12.73 -0.63 9.16
C VAL A 19 -11.44 -1.22 8.59
N ILE A 20 -11.54 -2.20 7.69
CA ILE A 20 -10.37 -2.85 7.10
C ILE A 20 -9.64 -1.90 6.14
N VAL A 21 -10.34 -1.13 5.32
CA VAL A 21 -9.72 -0.13 4.42
C VAL A 21 -8.95 0.92 5.20
N ILE A 22 -9.50 1.41 6.33
CA ILE A 22 -8.80 2.34 7.22
C ILE A 22 -7.53 1.69 7.79
N TYR A 23 -7.63 0.44 8.28
CA TYR A 23 -6.49 -0.30 8.80
C TYR A 23 -5.39 -0.50 7.75
N GLN A 24 -5.75 -0.89 6.53
CA GLN A 24 -4.79 -1.06 5.43
C GLN A 24 -4.08 0.24 5.07
N ARG A 25 -4.82 1.35 5.05
CA ARG A 25 -4.24 2.66 4.73
C ARG A 25 -3.28 3.12 5.82
N ALA A 26 -3.62 2.88 7.09
CA ALA A 26 -2.78 3.27 8.22
C ALA A 26 -1.50 2.41 8.35
N THR A 27 -1.57 1.12 7.99
CA THR A 27 -0.44 0.18 8.07
C THR A 27 0.36 0.05 6.77
N GLY A 28 -0.06 0.74 5.71
CA GLY A 28 0.59 0.70 4.41
C GLY A 28 1.99 1.34 4.42
N PRO A 29 2.97 0.77 3.68
CA PRO A 29 4.34 1.28 3.63
C PRO A 29 4.46 2.64 2.93
N THR A 30 3.41 3.09 2.24
CA THR A 30 3.36 4.38 1.56
C THR A 30 2.82 5.51 2.44
N TYR A 31 2.24 5.20 3.60
CA TYR A 31 1.69 6.21 4.50
C TYR A 31 2.84 7.01 5.15
N PRO A 32 2.82 8.36 5.08
CA PRO A 32 3.90 9.17 5.65
C PRO A 32 4.11 8.90 7.14
N LYS A 33 5.37 8.85 7.58
CA LYS A 33 5.70 8.73 9.00
C LYS A 33 5.58 10.10 9.66
N LYS A 34 4.56 10.24 10.50
CA LYS A 34 4.28 11.47 11.25
C LYS A 34 4.66 11.30 12.71
N GLY A 35 5.05 12.38 13.34
CA GLY A 35 5.30 12.43 14.77
C GLY A 35 5.78 13.80 15.23
N GLU A 36 6.10 13.88 16.51
CA GLU A 36 6.69 15.05 17.14
C GLU A 36 7.89 14.61 17.98
N ILE A 37 8.92 15.45 18.00
CA ILE A 37 10.06 15.29 18.90
C ILE A 37 10.35 16.64 19.56
N GLU A 38 10.76 16.60 20.83
CA GLU A 38 11.17 17.78 21.56
C GLU A 38 12.70 17.93 21.50
N VAL A 39 13.17 19.06 20.97
CA VAL A 39 14.58 19.40 20.88
C VAL A 39 14.82 20.71 21.61
N ALA A 40 15.61 20.65 22.68
CA ALA A 40 16.00 21.80 23.49
C ALA A 40 14.80 22.69 23.92
N GLY A 41 13.72 22.06 24.38
CA GLY A 41 12.49 22.72 24.84
C GLY A 41 11.56 23.22 23.72
N SER A 42 11.87 22.90 22.46
CA SER A 42 11.06 23.27 21.29
C SER A 42 10.49 22.04 20.60
N LYS A 43 9.20 22.06 20.31
CA LYS A 43 8.53 20.99 19.57
C LYS A 43 8.88 21.08 18.08
N VAL A 44 9.26 19.93 17.52
CA VAL A 44 9.52 19.73 16.10
C VAL A 44 8.54 18.70 15.57
N GLU A 45 7.65 19.11 14.68
CA GLU A 45 6.66 18.24 14.04
C GLU A 45 7.16 17.83 12.66
N TYR A 46 6.96 16.56 12.29
CA TYR A 46 7.45 16.03 11.02
C TYR A 46 6.40 15.20 10.29
N ASN A 47 6.49 15.23 8.96
CA ASN A 47 5.68 14.42 8.05
C ASN A 47 6.57 13.87 6.94
N LEU A 48 7.24 12.74 7.23
CA LEU A 48 8.25 12.15 6.35
C LEU A 48 7.61 11.27 5.29
N LEU A 49 7.79 11.64 4.02
CA LEU A 49 7.22 10.93 2.87
C LEU A 49 7.81 9.53 2.72
N ARG A 50 6.97 8.56 2.36
CA ARG A 50 7.37 7.18 2.00
C ARG A 50 7.04 6.79 0.56
N SER A 51 6.31 7.64 -0.16
CA SER A 51 6.14 7.54 -1.60
C SER A 51 6.13 8.93 -2.24
N HIS A 52 6.67 9.03 -3.46
CA HIS A 52 6.64 10.25 -4.27
C HIS A 52 6.44 9.92 -5.75
N GLU A 53 5.84 10.84 -6.49
CA GLU A 53 5.67 10.72 -7.94
C GLU A 53 6.92 11.21 -8.65
N ILE A 54 7.29 10.55 -9.75
CA ILE A 54 8.38 10.99 -10.62
C ILE A 54 8.00 12.31 -11.33
N GLY A 55 9.00 13.04 -11.80
CA GLY A 55 8.89 14.35 -12.45
C GLY A 55 9.40 15.51 -11.59
N MET A 56 9.68 15.28 -10.32
CA MET A 56 10.35 16.23 -9.44
C MET A 56 11.07 15.56 -8.27
N ASN A 57 12.02 16.29 -7.68
CA ASN A 57 12.69 15.89 -6.45
C ASN A 57 11.69 15.82 -5.28
N ALA A 58 11.80 14.80 -4.45
CA ALA A 58 10.87 14.60 -3.35
C ALA A 58 11.18 15.56 -2.19
N PRO A 59 10.23 16.44 -1.77
CA PRO A 59 10.47 17.37 -0.70
C PRO A 59 10.40 16.69 0.66
N VAL A 60 11.38 16.96 1.52
CA VAL A 60 11.39 16.59 2.93
C VAL A 60 11.18 17.85 3.75
N LYS A 61 10.04 17.94 4.45
CA LYS A 61 9.63 19.11 5.21
C LYS A 61 9.42 18.79 6.67
N ILE A 62 9.97 19.63 7.54
CA ILE A 62 9.88 19.50 8.99
C ILE A 62 9.54 20.87 9.57
N GLN A 63 8.59 20.91 10.50
CA GLN A 63 8.19 22.14 11.15
C GLN A 63 9.01 22.33 12.43
N ALA A 64 9.83 23.37 12.46
CA ALA A 64 10.67 23.77 13.58
C ALA A 64 10.49 25.28 13.82
N LYS A 65 9.57 25.64 14.74
CA LYS A 65 9.22 27.02 15.08
C LYS A 65 10.38 27.81 15.67
N SER A 66 11.25 27.14 16.42
CA SER A 66 12.47 27.77 16.94
C SER A 66 13.49 27.94 15.81
N GLN A 67 13.94 29.17 15.63
CA GLN A 67 14.86 29.59 14.56
C GLN A 67 16.27 29.03 14.77
N ASP A 68 16.63 28.70 16.02
CA ASP A 68 17.94 28.15 16.38
C ASP A 68 18.09 26.67 16.00
N ILE A 69 17.01 26.02 15.59
CA ILE A 69 17.05 24.60 15.20
C ILE A 69 17.63 24.50 13.79
N ILE A 70 18.63 23.66 13.63
CA ILE A 70 19.17 23.25 12.34
C ILE A 70 18.80 21.79 12.07
N GLY A 71 18.63 21.47 10.79
CA GLY A 71 18.32 20.12 10.33
C GLY A 71 19.39 19.61 9.38
N LYS A 72 19.73 18.33 9.49
CA LYS A 72 20.55 17.61 8.53
C LYS A 72 19.77 16.42 7.99
N ILE A 73 19.89 16.20 6.69
CA ILE A 73 19.38 15.00 6.05
C ILE A 73 20.55 14.22 5.48
N LYS A 74 20.55 12.92 5.73
CA LYS A 74 21.41 11.97 5.04
C LYS A 74 20.57 11.03 4.21
N PHE A 75 21.02 10.71 3.00
CA PHE A 75 20.29 9.83 2.09
C PHE A 75 21.22 9.04 1.18
N LYS A 76 20.72 7.92 0.66
CA LYS A 76 21.34 7.13 -0.41
C LYS A 76 20.31 6.26 -1.12
N ARG A 77 20.67 5.69 -2.28
CA ARG A 77 19.81 4.70 -2.94
C ARG A 77 19.68 3.45 -2.05
N TYR A 78 18.48 2.90 -1.96
CA TYR A 78 18.23 1.66 -1.23
C TYR A 78 18.76 0.46 -2.03
N LEU A 79 19.27 -0.60 -1.36
CA LEU A 79 20.00 -1.70 -2.01
C LEU A 79 21.06 -1.21 -3.01
N SER A 80 22.00 -0.40 -2.53
CA SER A 80 23.12 0.12 -3.33
C SER A 80 24.43 0.07 -2.53
N HIS A 81 25.55 0.17 -3.25
CA HIS A 81 26.87 0.35 -2.66
C HIS A 81 27.21 1.83 -2.37
N ASP A 82 26.22 2.72 -2.48
CA ASP A 82 26.40 4.15 -2.25
C ASP A 82 26.83 4.45 -0.81
N GLU A 83 27.75 5.41 -0.70
CA GLU A 83 27.99 6.13 0.54
C GLU A 83 26.82 7.07 0.87
N TRP A 84 26.65 7.38 2.16
CA TRP A 84 25.63 8.32 2.59
C TRP A 84 25.98 9.74 2.14
N SER A 85 25.11 10.34 1.34
CA SER A 85 25.18 11.77 1.04
C SER A 85 24.52 12.55 2.18
N GLU A 86 25.19 13.60 2.66
CA GLU A 86 24.66 14.44 3.74
C GLU A 86 24.52 15.88 3.28
N SER A 87 23.44 16.54 3.70
CA SER A 87 23.23 17.97 3.43
C SER A 87 22.44 18.65 4.55
N TYR A 88 22.67 19.94 4.70
CA TYR A 88 21.87 20.78 5.57
C TYR A 88 20.52 21.08 4.94
N MET A 89 19.48 21.06 5.78
CA MET A 89 18.15 21.53 5.39
C MET A 89 18.14 23.06 5.34
N GLN A 90 17.50 23.61 4.32
CA GLN A 90 17.31 25.05 4.16
C GLN A 90 16.11 25.51 5.00
N ARG A 91 16.23 26.67 5.63
CA ARG A 91 15.17 27.23 6.46
C ARG A 91 14.27 28.15 5.64
N GLU A 92 12.97 27.88 5.70
CA GLU A 92 11.91 28.70 5.11
C GLU A 92 10.83 28.96 6.17
N GLY A 93 10.94 30.10 6.87
CA GLY A 93 10.06 30.46 7.99
C GLY A 93 10.16 29.46 9.15
N ASP A 94 9.03 28.82 9.46
CA ASP A 94 8.93 27.78 10.50
C ASP A 94 9.29 26.39 9.99
N TYR A 95 9.74 26.25 8.74
CA TYR A 95 10.06 24.97 8.12
C TYR A 95 11.55 24.81 7.83
N LEU A 96 12.03 23.59 8.02
CA LEU A 96 13.29 23.08 7.48
C LEU A 96 12.95 22.19 6.29
N ILE A 97 13.52 22.50 5.13
CA ILE A 97 13.21 21.88 3.85
C ILE A 97 14.49 21.33 3.22
N SER A 98 14.39 20.14 2.68
CA SER A 98 15.38 19.57 1.77
C SER A 98 14.68 18.80 0.66
N SER A 99 15.44 18.34 -0.33
CA SER A 99 14.93 17.59 -1.47
C SER A 99 15.76 16.35 -1.70
N LEU A 100 15.10 15.21 -1.88
CA LEU A 100 15.74 13.96 -2.27
C LEU A 100 15.79 13.87 -3.80
N PRO A 101 16.90 13.38 -4.38
CA PRO A 101 17.03 13.25 -5.82
C PRO A 101 15.99 12.28 -6.36
N GLU A 102 15.37 12.66 -7.48
CA GLU A 102 14.45 11.79 -8.22
C GLU A 102 15.12 10.45 -8.58
N GLN A 103 14.31 9.37 -8.62
CA GLN A 103 14.73 8.06 -9.12
C GLN A 103 13.76 7.54 -10.18
N ALA A 104 14.21 6.55 -10.95
CA ALA A 104 13.36 5.81 -11.86
C ALA A 104 12.16 5.16 -11.12
N PRO A 105 11.05 4.84 -11.84
CA PRO A 105 9.92 4.12 -11.26
C PRO A 105 10.36 2.85 -10.51
N ALA A 106 9.78 2.59 -9.35
CA ALA A 106 10.16 1.52 -8.41
C ALA A 106 11.53 1.70 -7.73
N GLY A 107 12.30 2.74 -8.07
CA GLY A 107 13.49 3.16 -7.35
C GLY A 107 13.17 3.61 -5.94
N LYS A 108 14.07 3.27 -5.00
CA LYS A 108 13.92 3.59 -3.58
C LYS A 108 15.13 4.39 -3.09
N VAL A 109 14.86 5.41 -2.28
CA VAL A 109 15.87 6.18 -1.54
C VAL A 109 15.62 5.96 -0.07
N MET A 110 16.67 5.59 0.67
CA MET A 110 16.62 5.59 2.13
C MET A 110 17.20 6.89 2.64
N TYR A 111 16.51 7.54 3.57
CA TYR A 111 16.93 8.81 4.14
C TYR A 111 16.65 8.89 5.63
N HIS A 112 17.41 9.72 6.32
CA HIS A 112 17.32 9.88 7.76
C HIS A 112 17.53 11.34 8.11
N VAL A 113 16.71 11.87 9.00
CA VAL A 113 16.74 13.29 9.35
C VAL A 113 17.11 13.44 10.82
N SER A 114 18.05 14.34 11.08
CA SER A 114 18.44 14.77 12.41
C SER A 114 18.22 16.26 12.58
N VAL A 115 17.89 16.66 13.80
CA VAL A 115 17.67 18.05 14.20
C VAL A 115 18.36 18.33 15.53
N GLY A 116 18.83 19.56 15.71
CA GLY A 116 19.58 20.00 16.89
C GLY A 116 19.79 21.51 16.86
N LYS A 117 20.30 22.10 17.94
CA LYS A 117 20.73 23.52 17.95
C LYS A 117 22.15 23.71 17.40
N SER A 118 22.97 22.67 17.47
CA SER A 118 24.34 22.61 16.96
C SER A 118 24.62 21.21 16.44
N GLU A 119 25.71 21.02 15.69
CA GLU A 119 26.08 19.69 15.19
C GLU A 119 26.28 18.66 16.33
N SER A 120 26.74 19.09 17.50
CA SER A 120 27.00 18.22 18.64
C SER A 120 25.76 17.70 19.37
N ASP A 121 24.59 18.33 19.15
CA ASP A 121 23.30 17.97 19.77
C ASP A 121 22.28 17.48 18.70
N MET A 122 22.76 17.02 17.55
CA MET A 122 21.89 16.47 16.52
C MET A 122 21.28 15.15 16.98
N LYS A 123 19.95 15.09 17.03
CA LYS A 123 19.20 13.87 17.32
C LYS A 123 18.40 13.44 16.11
N TYR A 124 18.41 12.15 15.83
CA TYR A 124 17.56 11.59 14.79
C TYR A 124 16.10 11.64 15.20
N ILE A 125 15.26 12.07 14.26
CA ILE A 125 13.81 12.20 14.47
C ILE A 125 13.13 10.83 14.49
N THR A 126 13.73 9.86 13.82
CA THR A 126 13.26 8.47 13.77
C THR A 126 14.39 7.53 14.15
N GLU A 127 14.10 6.40 14.78
CA GLU A 127 15.13 5.40 15.10
C GLU A 127 15.70 4.76 13.83
N GLU A 128 14.81 4.33 12.94
CA GLU A 128 15.15 3.73 11.65
C GLU A 128 15.08 4.75 10.50
N PRO A 129 15.89 4.58 9.44
CA PRO A 129 15.80 5.38 8.23
C PRO A 129 14.47 5.14 7.50
N ILE A 130 13.99 6.18 6.83
CA ILE A 130 12.77 6.15 6.05
C ILE A 130 13.09 5.73 4.63
N ILE A 131 12.34 4.76 4.12
CA ILE A 131 12.42 4.32 2.73
C ILE A 131 11.33 5.05 1.94
N LEU A 132 11.76 5.89 0.99
CA LEU A 132 10.94 6.56 0.00
C LEU A 132 10.93 5.74 -1.29
N ARG A 133 9.75 5.41 -1.82
CA ARG A 133 9.59 4.76 -3.14
C ARG A 133 9.05 5.73 -4.18
N TYR A 134 9.73 5.81 -5.32
CA TYR A 134 9.27 6.57 -6.48
C TYR A 134 8.29 5.76 -7.34
N LYS A 135 7.23 6.41 -7.81
CA LYS A 135 6.20 5.82 -8.68
C LYS A 135 5.87 6.75 -9.84
N GLY A 136 5.48 6.19 -10.97
CA GLY A 136 4.89 6.91 -12.08
C GLY A 136 3.55 7.55 -11.73
N VAL A 137 3.14 8.53 -12.55
CA VAL A 137 1.81 9.14 -12.46
C VAL A 137 0.79 8.18 -13.06
N VAL A 138 -0.19 7.78 -12.26
CA VAL A 138 -1.28 6.91 -12.70
C VAL A 138 -2.48 7.77 -13.09
N PRO A 139 -2.99 7.65 -14.34
CA PRO A 139 -4.16 8.42 -14.75
C PRO A 139 -5.38 8.15 -13.85
N GLU A 140 -6.06 9.22 -13.45
CA GLU A 140 -7.22 9.17 -12.55
C GLU A 140 -8.36 8.29 -13.10
N TRP A 141 -8.57 8.31 -14.41
CA TRP A 141 -9.58 7.49 -15.09
C TRP A 141 -9.27 5.98 -15.05
N VAL A 142 -8.06 5.58 -14.67
CA VAL A 142 -7.71 4.18 -14.37
C VAL A 142 -7.75 3.92 -12.86
N LEU A 143 -7.17 4.83 -12.08
CA LEU A 143 -7.03 4.68 -10.64
C LEU A 143 -8.39 4.65 -9.92
N TYR A 144 -9.30 5.57 -10.23
CA TYR A 144 -10.59 5.63 -9.55
C TYR A 144 -11.47 4.40 -9.87
N PRO A 145 -11.60 3.94 -11.13
CA PRO A 145 -12.29 2.69 -11.40
C PRO A 145 -11.64 1.48 -10.71
N HIS A 146 -10.29 1.40 -10.67
CA HIS A 146 -9.61 0.32 -9.97
C HIS A 146 -10.01 0.27 -8.48
N ILE A 147 -9.88 1.39 -7.77
CA ILE A 147 -10.21 1.50 -6.35
C ILE A 147 -11.69 1.16 -6.12
N LEU A 148 -12.59 1.67 -6.96
CA LEU A 148 -14.02 1.40 -6.85
C LEU A 148 -14.31 -0.10 -6.98
N MET A 149 -13.74 -0.78 -7.98
CA MET A 149 -13.93 -2.21 -8.18
C MET A 149 -13.38 -3.04 -7.01
N MET A 150 -12.25 -2.66 -6.44
CA MET A 150 -11.67 -3.31 -5.26
C MET A 150 -12.57 -3.13 -4.02
N ILE A 151 -13.06 -1.91 -3.76
CA ILE A 151 -14.00 -1.63 -2.66
C ILE A 151 -15.30 -2.41 -2.83
N LEU A 152 -15.88 -2.41 -4.02
CA LEU A 152 -17.11 -3.16 -4.32
C LEU A 152 -16.89 -4.66 -4.13
N SER A 153 -15.78 -5.20 -4.62
CA SER A 153 -15.46 -6.61 -4.43
C SER A 153 -15.41 -7.00 -2.96
N PHE A 154 -14.76 -6.19 -2.12
CA PHE A 154 -14.61 -6.48 -0.70
C PHE A 154 -15.92 -6.29 0.07
N ALA A 155 -16.71 -5.26 -0.26
CA ALA A 155 -18.04 -5.06 0.33
C ALA A 155 -18.99 -6.23 0.00
N PHE A 156 -18.96 -6.72 -1.24
CA PHE A 156 -19.73 -7.90 -1.64
C PHE A 156 -19.21 -9.18 -0.97
N ALA A 157 -17.90 -9.36 -0.82
CA ALA A 157 -17.31 -10.48 -0.08
C ALA A 157 -17.81 -10.52 1.39
N MET A 158 -17.77 -9.38 2.08
CA MET A 158 -18.32 -9.26 3.44
C MET A 158 -19.81 -9.61 3.48
N ARG A 159 -20.56 -9.13 2.48
CA ARG A 159 -21.98 -9.44 2.35
C ARG A 159 -22.22 -10.94 2.12
N VAL A 160 -21.37 -11.61 1.33
CA VAL A 160 -21.39 -13.06 1.08
C VAL A 160 -21.12 -13.83 2.37
N ALA A 161 -20.09 -13.48 3.13
CA ALA A 161 -19.78 -14.16 4.39
C ALA A 161 -20.94 -14.08 5.38
N LEU A 162 -21.52 -12.88 5.56
CA LEU A 162 -22.69 -12.69 6.41
C LEU A 162 -23.87 -13.55 5.92
N GLU A 163 -24.13 -13.59 4.61
CA GLU A 163 -25.24 -14.36 4.05
C GLU A 163 -25.04 -15.88 4.15
N ALA A 164 -23.78 -16.34 4.02
CA ALA A 164 -23.40 -17.73 4.18
C ALA A 164 -23.58 -18.21 5.63
N SER A 165 -23.25 -17.38 6.62
CA SER A 165 -23.45 -17.69 8.05
C SER A 165 -24.91 -17.90 8.44
N PHE A 166 -25.85 -17.28 7.70
CA PHE A 166 -27.28 -17.46 7.92
C PHE A 166 -27.93 -18.49 6.96
N LYS A 167 -27.14 -19.24 6.17
CA LYS A 167 -27.57 -20.28 5.19
C LYS A 167 -28.72 -19.82 4.27
N ARG A 168 -28.47 -18.82 3.43
CA ARG A 168 -29.52 -18.17 2.61
C ARG A 168 -29.29 -18.28 1.11
N ASP A 169 -30.35 -18.01 0.35
CA ASP A 169 -30.45 -18.31 -1.09
C ASP A 169 -29.57 -17.45 -2.01
N ASN A 170 -29.13 -16.27 -1.57
CA ASN A 170 -28.43 -15.31 -2.45
C ASN A 170 -26.90 -15.44 -2.46
N VAL A 171 -26.32 -16.42 -1.75
CA VAL A 171 -24.86 -16.55 -1.58
C VAL A 171 -24.15 -16.70 -2.92
N LEU A 172 -24.67 -17.55 -3.82
CA LEU A 172 -24.04 -17.81 -5.12
C LEU A 172 -24.04 -16.57 -6.03
N THR A 173 -25.17 -15.87 -6.15
CA THR A 173 -25.27 -14.65 -6.96
C THR A 173 -24.33 -13.55 -6.45
N LEU A 174 -24.27 -13.33 -5.15
CA LEU A 174 -23.35 -12.36 -4.55
C LEU A 174 -21.88 -12.77 -4.73
N SER A 175 -21.59 -14.08 -4.77
CA SER A 175 -20.25 -14.59 -5.02
C SER A 175 -19.80 -14.33 -6.46
N TYR A 176 -20.71 -14.45 -7.44
CA TYR A 176 -20.43 -14.04 -8.83
C TYR A 176 -20.11 -12.55 -8.95
N TRP A 177 -20.88 -11.68 -8.29
CA TRP A 177 -20.59 -10.24 -8.24
C TRP A 177 -19.24 -9.96 -7.57
N THR A 178 -18.95 -10.62 -6.46
CA THR A 178 -17.66 -10.52 -5.76
C THR A 178 -16.51 -10.87 -6.70
N LEU A 179 -16.56 -12.04 -7.34
CA LEU A 179 -15.54 -12.48 -8.28
C LEU A 179 -15.43 -11.57 -9.49
N GLY A 180 -16.55 -11.10 -10.05
CA GLY A 180 -16.56 -10.20 -11.21
C GLY A 180 -15.85 -8.87 -10.92
N PHE A 181 -16.21 -8.20 -9.83
CA PHE A 181 -15.54 -6.96 -9.40
C PHE A 181 -14.09 -7.22 -9.04
N PHE A 182 -13.78 -8.32 -8.35
CA PHE A 182 -12.42 -8.61 -7.93
C PHE A 182 -11.50 -8.97 -9.10
N ALA A 183 -11.97 -9.76 -10.06
CA ALA A 183 -11.20 -10.12 -11.25
C ALA A 183 -10.98 -8.90 -12.15
N PHE A 184 -12.00 -8.07 -12.36
CA PHE A 184 -11.85 -6.87 -13.17
C PHE A 184 -10.97 -5.82 -12.48
N GLY A 185 -11.18 -5.56 -11.18
CA GLY A 185 -10.35 -4.66 -10.40
C GLY A 185 -8.91 -5.15 -10.25
N GLY A 186 -8.71 -6.43 -9.93
CA GLY A 186 -7.41 -7.00 -9.58
C GLY A 186 -6.58 -7.56 -10.72
N LEU A 187 -7.18 -8.15 -11.76
CA LEU A 187 -6.45 -8.76 -12.90
C LEU A 187 -6.52 -7.94 -14.19
N VAL A 188 -7.39 -6.93 -14.28
CA VAL A 188 -7.45 -6.04 -15.45
C VAL A 188 -6.94 -4.67 -15.07
N LEU A 189 -7.63 -3.97 -14.17
CA LEU A 189 -7.26 -2.60 -13.80
C LEU A 189 -5.99 -2.55 -12.95
N GLY A 190 -5.77 -3.53 -12.06
CA GLY A 190 -4.57 -3.64 -11.23
C GLY A 190 -3.28 -3.64 -12.06
N PRO A 191 -3.13 -4.54 -13.04
CA PRO A 191 -1.99 -4.54 -13.97
C PRO A 191 -1.78 -3.23 -14.72
N ILE A 192 -2.85 -2.56 -15.13
CA ILE A 192 -2.76 -1.27 -15.81
C ILE A 192 -2.22 -0.21 -14.85
N VAL A 193 -2.72 -0.16 -13.60
CA VAL A 193 -2.19 0.73 -12.56
C VAL A 193 -0.71 0.43 -12.30
N GLN A 194 -0.32 -0.84 -12.18
CA GLN A 194 1.07 -1.27 -11.99
C GLN A 194 1.96 -0.83 -13.15
N TYR A 195 1.47 -0.92 -14.39
CA TYR A 195 2.20 -0.48 -15.57
C TYR A 195 2.47 1.02 -15.55
N TYR A 196 1.46 1.85 -15.25
CA TYR A 196 1.67 3.29 -15.13
C TYR A 196 2.60 3.65 -13.96
N ALA A 197 2.52 2.92 -12.84
CA ALA A 197 3.31 3.21 -11.65
C ALA A 197 4.77 2.73 -11.75
N PHE A 198 5.03 1.60 -12.40
CA PHE A 198 6.32 0.90 -12.34
C PHE A 198 6.83 0.34 -13.69
N GLY A 199 6.09 0.51 -14.78
CA GLY A 199 6.49 0.08 -16.12
C GLY A 199 6.27 -1.41 -16.42
N ALA A 200 5.63 -2.17 -15.52
CA ALA A 200 5.33 -3.59 -15.72
C ALA A 200 3.87 -3.90 -15.40
N PHE A 201 3.20 -4.69 -16.24
CA PHE A 201 1.80 -5.08 -16.03
C PHE A 201 1.64 -6.12 -14.92
N TRP A 202 2.55 -7.09 -14.81
CA TRP A 202 2.45 -8.15 -13.82
C TRP A 202 3.85 -8.63 -13.45
N THR A 203 4.09 -8.70 -12.15
CA THR A 203 5.37 -9.06 -11.56
C THR A 203 5.27 -10.28 -10.64
N GLY A 204 4.06 -10.79 -10.42
CA GLY A 204 3.79 -12.06 -9.75
C GLY A 204 3.98 -13.28 -10.66
N TRP A 205 3.77 -14.46 -10.08
CA TRP A 205 3.74 -15.74 -10.79
C TRP A 205 2.62 -15.75 -11.86
N PRO A 206 2.84 -16.37 -13.03
CA PRO A 206 4.02 -17.13 -13.45
C PRO A 206 5.13 -16.29 -14.11
N PHE A 207 4.94 -14.96 -14.23
CA PHE A 207 5.82 -14.10 -15.02
C PHE A 207 6.92 -13.38 -14.21
N GLY A 208 6.87 -13.46 -12.87
CA GLY A 208 7.92 -12.98 -11.97
C GLY A 208 9.24 -13.71 -12.21
N LYS A 209 10.36 -13.00 -12.00
CA LYS A 209 11.73 -13.29 -12.53
C LYS A 209 12.32 -14.71 -12.38
N THR A 210 11.71 -15.68 -11.70
CA THR A 210 12.06 -17.13 -11.77
C THR A 210 10.98 -17.94 -11.03
N ILE A 211 10.71 -19.19 -11.42
CA ILE A 211 9.72 -20.11 -10.80
C ILE A 211 9.85 -20.25 -9.26
N LEU A 212 11.07 -20.07 -8.72
CA LEU A 212 11.40 -20.13 -7.29
C LEU A 212 11.41 -18.76 -6.58
N HIS A 213 11.43 -17.64 -7.31
CA HIS A 213 11.27 -16.30 -6.75
C HIS A 213 9.80 -15.89 -6.83
N PHE A 214 9.11 -15.85 -5.69
CA PHE A 214 7.69 -15.53 -5.56
C PHE A 214 7.30 -14.07 -5.89
N GLY A 215 7.99 -13.41 -6.83
CA GLY A 215 7.59 -12.15 -7.49
C GLY A 215 7.07 -11.04 -6.58
N ASP A 216 6.23 -10.15 -7.14
CA ASP A 216 5.46 -9.19 -6.34
C ASP A 216 4.39 -9.95 -5.55
N LEU A 217 4.49 -9.83 -4.21
CA LEU A 217 3.60 -10.50 -3.28
C LEU A 217 2.14 -10.04 -3.45
N THR A 218 1.93 -8.81 -3.93
CA THR A 218 0.61 -8.20 -4.15
C THR A 218 -0.14 -8.90 -5.28
N ASP A 219 0.54 -9.14 -6.40
CA ASP A 219 0.02 -9.85 -7.57
C ASP A 219 -0.34 -11.30 -7.21
N ASN A 220 0.56 -11.99 -6.51
CA ASN A 220 0.38 -13.39 -6.13
C ASN A 220 -0.79 -13.62 -5.19
N LYS A 221 -0.95 -12.78 -4.18
CA LYS A 221 -2.08 -12.90 -3.25
C LYS A 221 -3.41 -12.61 -3.92
N THR A 222 -3.43 -11.66 -4.85
CA THR A 222 -4.63 -11.34 -5.64
C THR A 222 -5.03 -12.55 -6.47
N LEU A 223 -4.09 -13.15 -7.21
CA LEU A 223 -4.32 -14.36 -7.98
C LEU A 223 -4.79 -15.53 -7.11
N ALA A 224 -4.11 -15.80 -6.00
CA ALA A 224 -4.47 -16.87 -5.07
C ALA A 224 -5.90 -16.69 -4.52
N SER A 225 -6.27 -15.48 -4.12
CA SER A 225 -7.60 -15.18 -3.62
C SER A 225 -8.67 -15.36 -4.70
N ILE A 226 -8.40 -14.95 -5.95
CA ILE A 226 -9.30 -15.18 -7.09
C ILE A 226 -9.50 -16.67 -7.36
N LEU A 227 -8.43 -17.48 -7.34
CA LEU A 227 -8.52 -18.93 -7.53
C LEU A 227 -9.40 -19.57 -6.45
N ILE A 228 -9.27 -19.14 -5.21
CA ILE A 228 -10.11 -19.63 -4.10
C ILE A 228 -11.57 -19.25 -4.29
N TRP A 229 -11.86 -18.03 -4.76
CA TRP A 229 -13.23 -17.62 -5.11
C TRP A 229 -13.81 -18.46 -6.26
N ILE A 230 -13.01 -18.75 -7.28
CA ILE A 230 -13.40 -19.63 -8.39
C ILE A 230 -13.76 -21.02 -7.87
N ILE A 231 -12.90 -21.63 -7.04
CA ILE A 231 -13.14 -22.94 -6.42
C ILE A 231 -14.41 -22.90 -5.56
N ALA A 232 -14.60 -21.85 -4.76
CA ALA A 232 -15.76 -21.70 -3.90
C ALA A 232 -17.06 -21.66 -4.72
N ILE A 233 -17.10 -20.88 -5.80
CA ILE A 233 -18.25 -20.81 -6.71
C ILE A 233 -18.52 -22.15 -7.37
N PHE A 234 -17.48 -22.85 -7.87
CA PHE A 234 -17.66 -24.18 -8.46
C PHE A 234 -18.23 -25.19 -7.47
N ARG A 235 -17.74 -25.21 -6.22
CA ARG A 235 -18.22 -26.10 -5.17
C ARG A 235 -19.66 -25.79 -4.78
N MET A 236 -20.02 -24.51 -4.64
CA MET A 236 -21.39 -24.10 -4.34
C MET A 236 -22.36 -24.39 -5.50
N LYS A 237 -21.91 -24.26 -6.76
CA LYS A 237 -22.72 -24.62 -7.93
C LYS A 237 -23.03 -26.12 -7.96
N LYS A 238 -22.07 -26.97 -7.61
CA LYS A 238 -22.25 -28.43 -7.55
C LYS A 238 -23.01 -28.88 -6.30
N HIS A 239 -22.82 -28.19 -5.18
CA HIS A 239 -23.43 -28.51 -3.89
C HIS A 239 -23.98 -27.24 -3.23
N PRO A 240 -25.23 -26.83 -3.55
CA PRO A 240 -25.81 -25.56 -3.08
C PRO A 240 -25.84 -25.40 -1.55
N ASN A 241 -25.88 -26.50 -0.80
CA ASN A 241 -25.88 -26.49 0.67
C ASN A 241 -24.50 -26.18 1.27
N GLN A 242 -23.42 -26.20 0.49
CA GLN A 242 -22.04 -25.96 0.96
C GLN A 242 -21.65 -24.48 0.89
N THR A 243 -22.48 -23.58 1.44
CA THR A 243 -22.21 -22.12 1.46
C THR A 243 -20.96 -21.74 2.26
N TRP A 244 -20.44 -22.64 3.09
CA TRP A 244 -19.22 -22.43 3.88
C TRP A 244 -17.98 -22.15 3.01
N TRP A 245 -17.94 -22.61 1.75
CA TRP A 245 -16.87 -22.28 0.82
C TRP A 245 -16.79 -20.78 0.52
N ALA A 246 -17.93 -20.09 0.45
CA ALA A 246 -17.97 -18.63 0.27
C ALA A 246 -17.43 -17.90 1.51
N TRP A 247 -17.74 -18.43 2.69
CA TRP A 247 -17.22 -17.91 3.95
C TRP A 247 -15.69 -18.08 4.02
N LEU A 248 -15.18 -19.27 3.69
CA LEU A 248 -13.74 -19.53 3.60
C LEU A 248 -13.05 -18.59 2.59
N ALA A 249 -13.61 -18.43 1.40
CA ALA A 249 -13.06 -17.53 0.38
C ALA A 249 -13.00 -16.08 0.86
N THR A 250 -14.01 -15.63 1.61
CA THR A 250 -14.03 -14.30 2.22
C THR A 250 -12.95 -14.16 3.29
N VAL A 251 -12.78 -15.17 4.16
CA VAL A 251 -11.71 -15.16 5.18
C VAL A 251 -10.34 -15.08 4.52
N VAL A 252 -10.10 -15.85 3.46
CA VAL A 252 -8.82 -15.78 2.74
C VAL A 252 -8.64 -14.41 2.09
N MET A 253 -9.69 -13.83 1.49
CA MET A 253 -9.63 -12.47 0.95
C MET A 253 -9.30 -11.45 2.05
N ILE A 254 -9.90 -11.54 3.23
CA ILE A 254 -9.56 -10.68 4.38
C ILE A 254 -8.10 -10.83 4.76
N ILE A 255 -7.58 -12.07 4.88
CA ILE A 255 -6.17 -12.31 5.21
C ILE A 255 -5.27 -11.67 4.15
N VAL A 256 -5.59 -11.84 2.86
CA VAL A 256 -4.85 -11.22 1.76
C VAL A 256 -4.83 -9.71 1.89
N TYR A 257 -5.97 -9.09 2.19
CA TYR A 257 -6.09 -7.65 2.37
C TYR A 257 -5.35 -7.16 3.64
N LEU A 258 -5.36 -7.91 4.74
CA LEU A 258 -4.69 -7.51 5.98
C LEU A 258 -3.16 -7.47 5.85
N ILE A 259 -2.58 -8.17 4.88
CA ILE A 259 -1.14 -8.09 4.65
C ILE A 259 -0.84 -6.80 3.86
N PRO A 260 -0.02 -5.87 4.39
CA PRO A 260 0.16 -4.56 3.79
C PRO A 260 0.60 -4.65 2.32
N HIS A 261 -0.08 -3.89 1.46
CA HIS A 261 0.30 -3.74 0.05
C HIS A 261 1.75 -3.24 -0.05
N SER A 262 2.52 -3.72 -1.02
CA SER A 262 3.88 -3.21 -1.29
C SER A 262 4.96 -3.49 -0.22
N MET A 263 4.75 -4.39 0.75
CA MET A 263 5.85 -4.88 1.61
C MET A 263 6.97 -5.57 0.81
N LEU A 264 6.60 -6.24 -0.29
CA LEU A 264 7.49 -6.90 -1.25
C LEU A 264 7.01 -6.62 -2.68
N GLY A 265 6.79 -5.34 -2.99
CA GLY A 265 6.42 -4.89 -4.34
C GLY A 265 7.64 -4.76 -5.25
N SER A 266 7.42 -4.44 -6.53
CA SER A 266 8.52 -4.21 -7.48
C SER A 266 9.58 -3.23 -6.94
N GLU A 267 10.84 -3.66 -6.97
CA GLU A 267 11.96 -2.97 -6.37
C GLU A 267 13.17 -3.03 -7.32
N ILE A 268 13.92 -1.94 -7.40
CA ILE A 268 15.19 -1.90 -8.11
C ILE A 268 16.29 -2.26 -7.12
N ASP A 269 17.03 -3.33 -7.41
CA ASP A 269 18.28 -3.64 -6.75
C ASP A 269 19.42 -2.95 -7.53
N PHE A 270 19.98 -1.88 -6.96
CA PHE A 270 21.08 -1.16 -7.61
C PHE A 270 22.41 -1.92 -7.50
N THR A 271 22.57 -2.82 -6.53
CA THR A 271 23.78 -3.67 -6.44
C THR A 271 23.91 -4.62 -7.62
N GLU A 272 22.80 -5.13 -8.15
CA GLU A 272 22.81 -6.00 -9.35
C GLU A 272 23.06 -5.23 -10.65
N LEU A 273 22.67 -3.95 -10.70
CA LEU A 273 22.84 -3.10 -11.89
C LEU A 273 24.26 -2.57 -12.04
N GLU A 274 24.94 -2.29 -10.93
CA GLU A 274 26.32 -1.78 -10.92
C GLU A 274 27.37 -2.86 -11.17
N ASN A 275 27.02 -4.13 -10.95
CA ASN A 275 27.88 -5.29 -11.24
C ASN A 275 27.77 -5.79 -12.69
N LYS A 276 27.07 -5.07 -13.57
CA LYS A 276 26.92 -5.35 -15.01
C LYS A 276 27.63 -4.30 -15.85
#